data_AF-A0A963HVF0-F1
#
_entry.id   AF-A0A963HVF0-F1
#
_cell.length_a   1.000
_cell.length_b   1.000
_cell.length_c   1.000
_cell.angle_alpha   90.00
_cell.angle_beta   90.00
_cell.angle_gamma   90.00
#
_symmetry.space_group_name_H-M   'P 1'
#
loop_
_entity.id
_entity.type
_entity.pdbx_description
1 polymer ?
#
loop_
_entity_poly.entity_id
_entity_poly.type
_entity_poly.pdbx_seq_one_letter_code
_entity_poly.pdbx_strand_id
1 'polypeptide(L)'
;MELIGAVAIVVVVLAGSWLAGKRKKQDGLARIEADPTRVARLYLRADAETGAFWLHAEMQTGKKLRLAAPWDLDATLARLAAVDLHLSVEDQAALKQMRAAQATEHAPRATPAHARRASLAAHA
;
A
#
# COMPACT_ATOMS: atom_id res chain seq x y z
N MET A 1 21.17 -28.49 -18.02
CA MET A 1 20.84 -28.66 -16.58
C MET A 1 21.40 -27.53 -15.70
N GLU A 2 22.08 -26.49 -16.24
CA GLU A 2 22.66 -25.42 -15.40
C GLU A 2 21.74 -24.20 -15.18
N LEU A 3 20.83 -23.91 -16.11
CA LEU A 3 19.89 -22.79 -16.01
C LEU A 3 18.83 -22.99 -14.92
N ILE A 4 18.39 -24.23 -14.68
CA ILE A 4 17.34 -24.54 -13.69
C ILE A 4 17.89 -24.38 -12.25
N GLY A 5 19.16 -24.73 -12.03
CA GLY A 5 19.81 -24.55 -10.72
C GLY A 5 20.02 -23.07 -10.37
N ALA A 6 20.43 -22.26 -11.34
CA ALA A 6 20.65 -20.82 -11.14
C ALA A 6 19.35 -20.08 -10.80
N VAL A 7 18.23 -20.41 -11.46
CA VAL A 7 16.92 -19.78 -11.19
C VAL A 7 16.43 -20.13 -9.78
N ALA A 8 16.58 -21.39 -9.34
CA ALA A 8 16.18 -21.81 -8.00
C ALA A 8 16.97 -21.07 -6.90
N ILE A 9 18.29 -20.88 -7.10
CA ILE A 9 19.15 -20.16 -6.15
C ILE A 9 18.73 -18.69 -6.07
N VAL A 10 18.47 -18.04 -7.20
CA VAL A 10 18.02 -16.64 -7.24
C VAL A 10 16.67 -16.47 -6.53
N VAL A 11 15.72 -17.37 -6.76
CA VAL A 11 14.41 -17.34 -6.08
C VAL A 11 14.57 -17.54 -4.56
N VAL A 12 15.42 -18.46 -4.12
CA VAL A 12 15.66 -18.70 -2.68
C VAL A 12 16.38 -17.53 -2.03
N VAL A 13 17.36 -16.91 -2.70
CA VAL A 13 18.07 -15.71 -2.20
C VAL A 13 17.13 -14.49 -2.15
N LEU A 14 16.28 -14.31 -3.17
CA LEU A 14 15.22 -13.29 -3.16
C LEU A 14 14.22 -13.55 -2.04
N ALA A 15 13.73 -14.78 -1.90
CA ALA A 15 12.80 -15.15 -0.83
C ALA A 15 13.43 -14.96 0.56
N GLY A 16 14.70 -15.35 0.75
CA GLY A 16 15.44 -15.17 1.99
C GLY A 16 15.69 -13.69 2.32
N SER A 17 16.06 -12.88 1.33
CA SER A 17 16.24 -11.43 1.50
C SER A 17 14.90 -10.71 1.75
N TRP A 18 13.83 -11.18 1.11
CA TRP A 18 12.47 -10.71 1.34
C TRP A 18 11.98 -11.10 2.74
N LEU A 19 12.29 -12.31 3.21
CA LEU A 19 11.94 -12.80 4.54
C LEU A 19 12.75 -12.10 5.64
N ALA A 20 14.04 -11.82 5.42
CA ALA A 20 14.87 -11.04 6.33
C ALA A 20 14.40 -9.58 6.40
N GLY A 21 14.05 -8.99 5.25
CA GLY A 21 13.43 -7.66 5.17
C GLY A 21 12.06 -7.61 5.85
N LYS A 22 11.27 -8.68 5.74
CA LYS A 22 9.98 -8.84 6.43
C LYS A 22 10.15 -8.98 7.93
N ARG A 23 11.11 -9.78 8.41
CA ARG A 23 11.44 -9.92 9.84
C ARG A 23 11.83 -8.60 10.49
N LYS A 24 12.70 -7.81 9.84
CA LYS A 24 13.10 -6.49 10.37
C LYS A 24 11.94 -5.49 10.44
N LYS A 25 11.00 -5.56 9.50
CA LYS A 25 9.76 -4.77 9.52
C LYS A 25 8.78 -5.26 10.59
N GLN A 26 8.64 -6.57 10.75
CA GLN A 26 7.82 -7.20 11.77
C GLN A 26 8.33 -6.93 13.19
N ASP A 27 9.64 -6.87 13.42
CA ASP A 27 10.22 -6.47 14.71
C ASP A 27 9.93 -5.01 15.06
N GLY A 28 9.94 -4.12 14.05
CA GLY A 28 9.57 -2.73 14.23
C GLY A 28 8.09 -2.57 14.57
N LEU A 29 7.23 -3.30 13.86
CA LEU A 29 5.79 -3.32 14.11
C LEU A 29 5.45 -3.94 15.46
N ALA A 30 6.03 -5.09 15.81
CA ALA A 30 5.80 -5.76 17.09
C ALA A 30 6.25 -4.90 18.29
N ARG A 31 7.33 -4.12 18.14
CA ARG A 31 7.77 -3.17 19.18
C ARG A 31 6.79 -2.00 19.36
N ILE A 32 6.15 -1.56 18.28
CA ILE A 32 5.13 -0.52 18.33
C ILE A 32 3.82 -1.08 18.90
N GLU A 33 3.44 -2.29 18.53
CA GLU A 33 2.26 -2.97 19.08
C GLU A 33 2.43 -3.26 20.58
N ALA A 34 3.66 -3.57 21.03
CA ALA A 34 3.95 -3.80 22.44
C ALA A 34 3.99 -2.50 23.27
N ASP A 35 4.41 -1.37 22.67
CA ASP A 35 4.44 -0.08 23.34
C ASP A 35 4.06 1.07 22.38
N PRO A 36 2.76 1.28 22.16
CA PRO A 36 2.27 2.26 21.20
C PRO A 36 2.55 3.69 21.64
N THR A 37 2.74 3.93 22.95
CA THR A 37 3.00 5.27 23.50
C THR A 37 4.31 5.85 23.01
N ARG A 38 5.27 5.01 22.59
CA ARG A 38 6.56 5.45 22.04
C ARG A 38 6.48 5.98 20.63
N VAL A 39 5.34 5.85 19.96
CA VAL A 39 5.13 6.43 18.63
C VAL A 39 4.71 7.88 18.78
N ALA A 40 5.47 8.79 18.19
CA ALA A 40 5.11 10.20 18.12
C ALA A 40 4.12 10.46 16.97
N ARG A 41 4.34 9.83 15.81
CA ARG A 41 3.41 9.93 14.68
C ARG A 41 3.53 8.76 13.71
N LEU A 42 2.41 8.42 13.08
CA LEU A 42 2.33 7.59 11.90
C LEU A 42 2.07 8.46 10.67
N TYR A 43 2.83 8.24 9.60
CA TYR A 43 2.72 9.03 8.38
C TYR A 43 2.98 8.20 7.13
N LEU A 44 2.44 8.66 6.00
CA LEU A 44 2.65 8.04 4.70
C LEU A 44 3.77 8.77 3.96
N ARG A 45 4.63 8.00 3.29
CA ARG A 45 5.63 8.56 2.39
C ARG A 45 5.38 8.05 0.98
N ALA A 46 5.11 8.96 0.07
CA ALA A 46 5.02 8.66 -1.35
C ALA A 46 6.39 8.23 -1.86
N ASP A 47 6.40 7.16 -2.64
CA ASP A 47 7.53 6.75 -3.44
C ASP A 47 7.34 7.28 -4.87
N ALA A 48 8.28 8.12 -5.31
CA ALA A 48 8.18 8.83 -6.57
C ALA A 48 8.28 7.91 -7.79
N GLU A 49 8.90 6.73 -7.64
CA GLU A 49 9.08 5.78 -8.74
C GLU A 49 7.86 4.91 -8.96
N THR A 50 7.18 4.52 -7.88
CA THR A 50 6.04 3.58 -7.93
C THR A 50 4.68 4.26 -7.81
N GLY A 51 4.64 5.56 -7.47
CA GLY A 51 3.38 6.27 -7.21
C GLY A 51 2.61 5.71 -6.01
N ALA A 52 3.27 4.95 -5.15
CA ALA A 52 2.67 4.20 -4.06
C ALA A 52 3.13 4.74 -2.69
N PHE A 53 2.32 4.52 -1.65
CA PHE A 53 2.62 5.01 -0.30
C PHE A 53 3.21 3.92 0.60
N TRP A 54 4.33 4.25 1.22
CA TRP A 54 4.94 3.45 2.28
C TRP A 54 4.49 3.96 3.64
N LEU A 55 4.25 3.03 4.58
CA LEU A 55 3.91 3.39 5.95
C LEU A 55 5.16 3.58 6.79
N HIS A 56 5.24 4.72 7.46
CA HIS A 56 6.31 5.06 8.37
C HIS A 56 5.78 5.41 9.76
N ALA A 57 6.60 5.13 10.77
CA ALA A 57 6.43 5.62 12.13
C ALA A 57 7.63 6.46 12.53
N GLU A 58 7.36 7.57 13.20
CA GLU A 58 8.35 8.31 13.95
C GLU A 58 8.12 8.04 15.44
N MET A 59 9.16 7.57 16.10
CA MET A 59 9.17 7.36 17.55
C MET A 59 9.36 8.69 18.28
N GLN A 60 8.96 8.78 19.54
CA GLN A 60 9.23 9.94 20.40
C GLN A 60 10.73 10.26 20.53
N THR A 61 11.60 9.28 20.28
CA THR A 61 13.06 9.46 20.25
C THR A 61 13.57 10.10 18.95
N GLY A 62 12.69 10.45 18.00
CA GLY A 62 13.03 10.95 16.66
C GLY A 62 13.44 9.86 15.68
N LYS A 63 13.50 8.60 16.11
CA LYS A 63 13.83 7.46 15.24
C LYS A 63 12.70 7.18 14.26
N LYS A 64 13.02 7.07 12.97
CA LYS A 64 12.06 6.76 11.90
C LYS A 64 12.15 5.28 11.52
N LEU A 65 11.01 4.62 11.44
CA LEU A 65 10.87 3.21 11.09
C LEU A 65 9.96 3.07 9.87
N ARG A 66 10.34 2.17 8.95
CA ARG A 66 9.49 1.78 7.82
C ARG A 66 8.69 0.55 8.23
N LEU A 67 7.38 0.69 8.37
CA LEU A 67 6.50 -0.33 8.93
C LEU A 67 5.96 -1.25 7.85
N ALA A 68 5.38 -0.69 6.80
CA ALA A 68 4.71 -1.46 5.76
C ALA A 68 5.07 -0.96 4.37
N ALA A 69 5.04 -1.90 3.42
CA ALA A 69 5.05 -1.61 2.00
C ALA A 69 3.62 -1.30 1.52
N PRO A 70 3.44 -0.69 0.34
CA PRO A 70 2.11 -0.30 -0.15
C PRO A 70 1.10 -1.46 -0.21
N TRP A 71 1.54 -2.66 -0.58
CA TRP A 71 0.69 -3.85 -0.68
C TRP A 71 0.33 -4.49 0.68
N ASP A 72 0.96 -4.08 1.77
CA ASP A 72 0.73 -4.58 3.14
C ASP A 72 0.16 -3.48 4.05
N LEU A 73 -0.21 -2.34 3.44
CA LEU A 73 -0.61 -1.12 4.14
C LEU A 73 -1.91 -1.32 4.93
N ASP A 74 -2.95 -1.84 4.29
CA ASP A 74 -4.26 -2.06 4.91
C ASP A 74 -4.20 -3.04 6.09
N ALA A 75 -3.51 -4.16 5.91
CA ALA A 75 -3.33 -5.15 6.97
C ALA A 75 -2.57 -4.56 8.16
N THR A 76 -1.54 -3.74 7.91
CA THR A 76 -0.77 -3.09 8.98
C THR A 76 -1.57 -1.99 9.68
N LEU A 77 -2.33 -1.19 8.94
CA LEU A 77 -3.18 -0.14 9.52
C LEU A 77 -4.29 -0.74 10.39
N ALA A 78 -4.88 -1.87 10.01
CA ALA A 78 -5.86 -2.57 10.83
C ALA A 78 -5.27 -3.04 12.17
N ARG A 79 -4.02 -3.54 12.15
CA ARG A 79 -3.30 -3.94 13.37
C ARG A 79 -2.96 -2.76 14.26
N LEU A 80 -2.53 -1.64 13.68
CA LEU A 80 -2.22 -0.42 14.44
C LEU A 80 -3.48 0.23 15.04
N ALA A 81 -4.60 0.19 14.31
CA ALA A 81 -5.89 0.65 14.83
C ALA A 81 -6.35 -0.17 16.05
N ALA A 82 -6.02 -1.47 16.12
CA ALA A 82 -6.32 -2.31 17.28
C ALA A 82 -5.56 -1.89 18.56
N VAL A 83 -4.48 -1.10 18.42
CA VAL A 83 -3.71 -0.54 19.53
C VAL A 83 -3.85 1.00 19.63
N ASP A 84 -4.98 1.54 19.11
CA ASP A 84 -5.34 2.96 19.12
C ASP A 84 -4.33 3.88 18.41
N LEU A 85 -3.54 3.32 17.49
CA LEU A 85 -2.60 4.07 16.67
C LEU A 85 -3.18 4.36 15.29
N HIS A 86 -3.35 5.64 15.01
CA HIS A 86 -3.93 6.13 13.76
C HIS A 86 -2.96 7.01 12.98
N LEU A 87 -3.14 7.03 11.66
CA LEU A 87 -2.48 8.00 10.78
C LEU A 87 -2.90 9.43 11.16
N SER A 88 -2.05 10.40 10.86
CA SER A 88 -2.44 11.81 10.92
C SER A 88 -3.68 12.08 10.05
N VAL A 89 -4.49 13.08 10.42
CA VAL A 89 -5.71 13.44 9.66
C VAL A 89 -5.37 13.80 8.20
N GLU A 90 -4.25 14.47 7.98
CA GLU A 90 -3.74 14.83 6.66
C GLU A 90 -3.37 13.59 5.83
N ASP A 91 -2.66 12.64 6.42
CA ASP A 91 -2.29 11.38 5.75
C ASP A 91 -3.52 10.49 5.46
N GLN A 92 -4.52 10.48 6.35
CA GLN A 92 -5.77 9.78 6.12
C GLN A 92 -6.53 10.38 4.92
N ALA A 93 -6.56 11.70 4.81
CA ALA A 93 -7.17 12.38 3.66
C ALA A 93 -6.41 12.08 2.36
N ALA A 94 -5.07 12.13 2.38
CA ALA A 94 -4.23 11.80 1.23
C ALA A 94 -4.46 10.35 0.75
N LEU A 95 -4.51 9.39 1.68
CA LEU A 95 -4.79 7.99 1.36
C LEU A 95 -6.17 7.82 0.72
N LYS A 96 -7.19 8.52 1.23
CA LYS A 96 -8.55 8.49 0.70
C LYS A 96 -8.63 9.07 -0.71
N GLN A 97 -7.91 10.17 -0.98
CA GLN A 97 -7.85 10.80 -2.30
C GLN A 97 -7.18 9.89 -3.33
N MET A 98 -6.05 9.26 -2.99
CA MET A 98 -5.39 8.29 -3.87
C MET A 98 -6.34 7.14 -4.23
N ARG A 99 -7.07 6.60 -3.25
CA ARG A 99 -8.05 5.52 -3.49
C ARG A 99 -9.18 5.96 -4.42
N ALA A 100 -9.69 7.18 -4.25
CA ALA A 100 -10.71 7.74 -5.14
C ALA A 100 -10.20 7.89 -6.58
N ALA A 101 -8.94 8.33 -6.76
CA ALA A 101 -8.32 8.43 -8.08
C ALA A 101 -8.18 7.05 -8.76
N GLN A 102 -7.70 6.04 -8.03
CA GLN A 102 -7.56 4.68 -8.56
C GLN A 102 -8.90 4.02 -8.91
N ALA A 103 -9.94 4.25 -8.11
CA ALA A 103 -11.30 3.77 -8.38
C ALA A 103 -11.88 4.40 -9.65
N THR A 104 -11.54 5.66 -9.93
CA THR A 104 -11.99 6.37 -11.13
C THR A 104 -11.30 5.85 -12.39
N GLU A 105 -10.02 5.46 -12.28
CA GLU A 105 -9.25 4.90 -13.40
C GLU A 105 -9.63 3.46 -13.75
N HIS A 106 -10.00 2.65 -12.75
CA HIS A 106 -10.46 1.26 -12.92
C HIS A 106 -11.97 1.13 -13.14
N ALA A 107 -12.73 2.24 -13.12
CA ALA A 107 -14.13 2.20 -13.51
C ALA A 107 -14.20 1.69 -14.96
N PRO A 108 -14.95 0.60 -15.24
CA PRO A 108 -15.07 0.08 -16.59
C PRO A 108 -15.53 1.22 -17.46
N ARG A 109 -14.68 1.59 -18.43
CA ARG A 109 -14.95 2.61 -19.44
C ARG A 109 -16.21 2.15 -20.17
N ALA A 110 -17.37 2.55 -19.66
CA ALA A 110 -18.67 2.19 -20.20
C ALA A 110 -18.63 2.59 -21.66
N THR A 111 -18.50 1.59 -22.53
CA THR A 111 -18.45 1.79 -23.96
C THR A 111 -19.77 2.44 -24.32
N PRO A 112 -19.79 3.64 -24.94
CA PRO A 112 -21.04 4.25 -25.38
C PRO A 112 -21.52 3.49 -26.63
N ALA A 113 -21.99 2.27 -26.43
CA ALA A 113 -22.52 1.39 -27.45
C ALA A 113 -24.07 1.39 -27.42
N HIS A 114 -24.71 2.53 -27.19
CA HIS A 114 -26.17 2.64 -27.37
C HIS A 114 -26.67 4.08 -27.52
N ALA A 115 -26.27 4.77 -28.58
CA ALA A 115 -26.90 6.03 -28.97
C ALA A 115 -26.94 6.24 -30.49
N ARG A 116 -27.16 5.18 -31.27
CA ARG A 116 -27.36 5.30 -32.72
C ARG A 116 -28.34 4.29 -33.28
N ARG A 117 -29.53 4.21 -32.68
CA ARG A 117 -30.65 3.44 -33.26
C ARG A 117 -32.01 4.06 -32.91
N ALA A 118 -32.15 5.37 -33.12
CA ALA A 118 -33.45 6.04 -32.98
C ALA A 118 -33.64 7.24 -33.94
N SER A 119 -32.88 7.32 -35.04
CA SER A 119 -32.96 8.48 -35.96
C SER A 119 -33.30 8.10 -37.41
N LEU A 120 -33.76 6.88 -37.68
CA LEU A 120 -34.06 6.44 -39.05
C LEU A 120 -35.39 5.67 -39.17
N ALA A 121 -36.37 6.06 -38.37
CA ALA A 121 -37.77 5.65 -38.51
C ALA A 121 -38.72 6.84 -38.75
N ALA A 122 -38.20 7.97 -39.25
CA ALA A 122 -38.97 9.21 -39.45
C ALA A 122 -39.00 9.70 -40.91
N HIS A 123 -38.66 8.85 -41.89
CA HIS A 123 -38.85 9.13 -43.32
C HIS A 123 -39.38 7.87 -44.02
N ALA A 124 -40.65 7.57 -43.74
CA ALA A 124 -41.50 6.73 -44.59
C ALA A 124 -42.72 7.56 -44.96
#